data_AF-A0A397VBW2-F1
#
_entry.id   AF-A0A397VBW2-F1
#
_cell.length_a   1.000
_cell.length_b   1.000
_cell.length_c   1.000
_cell.angle_alpha   90.00
_cell.angle_beta   90.00
_cell.angle_gamma   90.00
#
_symmetry.space_group_name_H-M   'P 1'
#
loop_
_entity.id
_entity.type
_entity.pdbx_description
1 polymer ?
#
loop_
_entity_poly.entity_id
_entity_poly.type
_entity_poly.pdbx_seq_one_letter_code
_entity_poly.pdbx_strand_id
1 'polypeptide(L)'
;MIGIGYCTKQSNKKINDSNYINNMLMLGQENMENDSWGCGYHGDDGYSFYSGSGGPYGESYTTGDIVGCYLNFRENIVFYTKNGINLGIACYLRSNFKDILYPCVGFRSQGGSVKVNFGNENFKYSAMTNEDINKQSKNALILEYQEKVYFIVSEYENMLVSLIDNLTKSLEKEPNNTFELSYRGKLYFIMGKYDAAFEDLTRLLKIEPDNTIALRYRGEINFMMKRYHESFADLEKLLRNKPNDVWVKKVYELVRG
;
A
#
# COMPACT_ATOMS: atom_id res chain seq x y z
N MET A 1 -0.29 -15.46 19.11
CA MET A 1 -0.78 -14.73 17.91
C MET A 1 -0.80 -13.24 18.18
N ILE A 2 -0.35 -12.46 17.20
CA ILE A 2 -0.40 -10.99 17.17
C ILE A 2 -1.18 -10.59 15.92
N GLY A 3 -2.21 -9.77 16.08
CA GLY A 3 -2.94 -9.14 14.97
C GLY A 3 -2.69 -7.63 14.96
N ILE A 4 -2.56 -7.04 13.79
CA ILE A 4 -2.40 -5.58 13.65
C ILE A 4 -3.41 -5.01 12.65
N GLY A 5 -3.83 -3.76 12.82
CA GLY A 5 -4.77 -3.15 11.87
C GLY A 5 -5.38 -1.82 12.31
N TYR A 6 -6.62 -1.60 11.86
CA TYR A 6 -7.46 -0.47 12.26
C TYR A 6 -8.82 -0.95 12.75
N CYS A 7 -9.38 -0.28 13.75
CA CYS A 7 -10.76 -0.50 14.18
C CYS A 7 -11.44 0.79 14.66
N THR A 8 -12.78 0.82 14.67
CA THR A 8 -13.55 1.85 15.37
C THR A 8 -13.46 1.66 16.88
N LYS A 9 -13.87 2.70 17.63
CA LYS A 9 -13.99 2.62 19.08
C LYS A 9 -14.95 1.50 19.47
N GLN A 10 -14.46 0.48 20.18
CA GLN A 10 -15.31 -0.56 20.74
C GLN A 10 -16.11 0.00 21.92
N SER A 11 -17.40 -0.34 22.01
CA SER A 11 -18.24 0.08 23.14
C SER A 11 -17.85 -0.70 24.41
N ASN A 12 -17.89 -0.04 25.58
CA ASN A 12 -17.48 -0.58 26.90
C ASN A 12 -18.35 -1.76 27.42
N LYS A 13 -19.14 -2.44 26.59
CA LYS A 13 -19.95 -3.58 27.05
C LYS A 13 -19.00 -4.72 27.42
N LYS A 14 -19.04 -5.14 28.70
CA LYS A 14 -18.36 -6.33 29.22
C LYS A 14 -18.87 -7.56 28.48
N ILE A 15 -18.18 -7.96 27.42
CA ILE A 15 -18.37 -9.26 26.77
C ILE A 15 -17.24 -10.14 27.31
N ASN A 16 -17.61 -11.24 27.99
CA ASN A 16 -16.71 -12.17 28.69
C ASN A 16 -15.35 -12.36 28.00
N ASP A 17 -14.29 -12.34 28.81
CA ASP A 17 -12.87 -12.16 28.46
C ASP A 17 -12.25 -13.18 27.47
N SER A 18 -12.99 -14.18 26.98
CA SER A 18 -12.58 -15.03 25.85
C SER A 18 -12.94 -14.46 24.47
N ASN A 19 -13.86 -13.47 24.42
CA ASN A 19 -14.35 -12.85 23.19
C ASN A 19 -13.70 -11.51 22.86
N TYR A 20 -12.83 -11.00 23.73
CA TYR A 20 -12.24 -9.66 23.57
C TYR A 20 -11.21 -9.61 22.43
N ILE A 21 -10.38 -10.65 22.30
CA ILE A 21 -9.44 -10.82 21.19
C ILE A 21 -10.18 -11.14 19.89
N ASN A 22 -11.33 -11.82 19.99
CA ASN A 22 -12.19 -12.15 18.84
C ASN A 22 -12.88 -10.91 18.25
N ASN A 23 -13.10 -9.84 19.01
CA ASN A 23 -13.79 -8.64 18.49
C ASN A 23 -12.89 -7.67 17.70
N MET A 24 -11.56 -7.85 17.70
CA MET A 24 -10.74 -7.26 16.64
C MET A 24 -10.83 -8.11 15.35
N LEU A 25 -11.23 -9.40 15.42
CA LEU A 25 -10.75 -10.45 14.52
C LEU A 25 -11.72 -11.64 14.23
N MET A 26 -13.05 -11.57 14.44
CA MET A 26 -14.18 -12.29 13.77
C MET A 26 -15.44 -12.53 14.65
N LEU A 27 -16.58 -12.53 13.94
CA LEU A 27 -17.94 -12.98 14.30
C LEU A 27 -18.67 -12.22 15.44
N GLY A 28 -19.29 -11.11 15.06
CA GLY A 28 -20.67 -10.85 15.44
C GLY A 28 -21.53 -11.05 14.20
N GLN A 29 -22.68 -11.73 14.33
CA GLN A 29 -23.75 -11.67 13.33
C GLN A 29 -23.92 -10.23 12.86
N GLU A 30 -24.27 -10.05 11.58
CA GLU A 30 -24.86 -8.80 11.11
C GLU A 30 -26.09 -8.46 11.97
N ASN A 31 -25.86 -7.89 13.15
CA ASN A 31 -26.84 -7.04 13.76
C ASN A 31 -26.66 -5.74 13.00
N MET A 32 -27.69 -5.37 12.24
CA MET A 32 -27.85 -4.07 11.60
C MET A 32 -27.77 -2.88 12.60
N GLU A 33 -27.39 -3.13 13.85
CA GLU A 33 -27.26 -2.21 14.97
C GLU A 33 -25.80 -2.01 15.47
N ASN A 34 -24.80 -2.74 14.93
CA ASN A 34 -23.41 -2.60 15.40
C ASN A 34 -22.54 -1.90 14.34
N ASP A 35 -22.37 -0.59 14.47
CA ASP A 35 -21.54 0.27 13.60
C ASP A 35 -20.03 0.02 13.72
N SER A 36 -19.61 -1.07 14.37
CA SER A 36 -18.18 -1.37 14.54
C SER A 36 -17.54 -1.85 13.23
N TRP A 37 -16.45 -1.19 12.82
CA TRP A 37 -15.64 -1.60 11.67
C TRP A 37 -14.23 -1.97 12.14
N GLY A 38 -13.63 -2.96 11.50
CA GLY A 38 -12.27 -3.38 11.77
C GLY A 38 -11.68 -4.11 10.57
N CYS A 39 -10.38 -3.94 10.38
CA CYS A 39 -9.59 -4.64 9.39
C CYS A 39 -8.23 -4.96 9.99
N GLY A 40 -7.93 -6.25 10.13
CA GLY A 40 -6.72 -6.76 10.77
C GLY A 40 -6.00 -7.80 9.93
N TYR A 41 -4.69 -7.88 10.09
CA TYR A 41 -3.82 -8.90 9.51
C TYR A 41 -3.17 -9.70 10.65
N HIS A 42 -3.18 -11.03 10.53
CA HIS A 42 -2.78 -11.96 11.59
C HIS A 42 -1.42 -12.59 11.32
N GLY A 43 -0.61 -12.70 12.38
CA GLY A 43 0.72 -13.27 12.29
C GLY A 43 0.79 -14.78 12.30
N ASP A 44 -0.21 -15.49 12.84
CA ASP A 44 -0.21 -16.94 12.95
C ASP A 44 -0.60 -17.66 11.66
N ASP A 45 -1.57 -17.12 10.92
CA ASP A 45 -2.10 -17.73 9.68
C ASP A 45 -1.89 -16.86 8.43
N GLY A 46 -1.51 -15.59 8.59
CA GLY A 46 -1.38 -14.66 7.49
C GLY A 46 -2.73 -14.16 6.92
N TYR A 47 -3.83 -14.40 7.62
CA TYR A 47 -5.15 -14.03 7.13
C TYR A 47 -5.43 -12.55 7.39
N SER A 48 -6.20 -11.95 6.48
CA SER A 48 -6.84 -10.66 6.73
C SER A 48 -8.28 -10.89 7.16
N PHE A 49 -8.71 -10.16 8.18
CA PHE A 49 -10.05 -10.17 8.72
C PHE A 49 -10.64 -8.77 8.61
N TYR A 50 -11.78 -8.63 7.94
CA TYR A 50 -12.51 -7.38 7.84
C TYR A 50 -14.01 -7.58 8.07
N SER A 51 -14.60 -6.76 8.94
CA SER A 51 -16.05 -6.70 9.19
C SER A 51 -16.76 -8.06 9.30
N GLY A 52 -16.18 -9.03 10.03
CA GLY A 52 -16.82 -10.33 10.27
C GLY A 52 -16.60 -11.37 9.17
N SER A 53 -15.77 -11.09 8.17
CA SER A 53 -15.26 -12.05 7.18
C SER A 53 -13.73 -12.10 7.22
N GLY A 54 -13.14 -13.26 6.95
CA GLY A 54 -11.70 -13.45 6.95
C GLY A 54 -11.25 -14.49 5.94
N GLY A 55 -10.05 -14.31 5.40
CA GLY A 55 -9.49 -15.23 4.44
C GLY A 55 -8.00 -15.02 4.19
N PRO A 56 -7.39 -15.91 3.38
CA PRO A 56 -5.98 -15.82 3.01
C PRO A 56 -5.64 -14.45 2.42
N TYR A 57 -4.54 -13.87 2.89
CA TYR A 57 -4.12 -12.53 2.48
C TYR A 57 -2.63 -12.45 2.19
N GLY A 58 -1.80 -12.77 3.18
CA GLY A 58 -0.35 -12.77 3.07
C GLY A 58 0.24 -13.94 3.83
N GLU A 59 1.56 -13.98 3.93
CA GLU A 59 2.24 -14.99 4.76
C GLU A 59 1.97 -14.77 6.25
N SER A 60 2.19 -15.79 7.07
CA SER A 60 2.38 -15.61 8.52
C SER A 60 3.56 -14.66 8.82
N TYR A 61 3.62 -14.06 10.01
CA TYR A 61 4.75 -13.24 10.46
C TYR A 61 5.09 -13.50 11.93
N THR A 62 6.36 -13.34 12.29
CA THR A 62 6.89 -13.73 13.60
C THR A 62 7.96 -12.76 14.12
N THR A 63 8.64 -13.14 15.21
CA THR A 63 9.72 -12.38 15.82
C THR A 63 10.76 -11.95 14.77
N GLY A 64 11.01 -10.64 14.72
CA GLY A 64 11.98 -10.04 13.80
C GLY A 64 11.35 -9.42 12.54
N ASP A 65 10.13 -9.81 12.17
CA ASP A 65 9.42 -9.20 11.06
C ASP A 65 8.98 -7.77 11.37
N ILE A 66 9.03 -6.91 10.35
CA ILE A 66 8.44 -5.57 10.38
C ILE A 66 7.18 -5.59 9.53
N VAL A 67 6.02 -5.39 10.17
CA VAL A 67 4.74 -5.33 9.47
C VAL A 67 4.22 -3.89 9.50
N GLY A 68 3.98 -3.32 8.32
CA GLY A 68 3.37 -2.00 8.18
C GLY A 68 1.88 -2.12 7.89
N CYS A 69 1.09 -1.18 8.41
CA CYS A 69 -0.35 -1.07 8.15
C CYS A 69 -0.63 0.33 7.58
N TYR A 70 -1.21 0.40 6.40
CA TYR A 70 -1.38 1.64 5.64
C TYR A 70 -2.85 1.85 5.32
N LEU A 71 -3.33 3.06 5.60
CA LEU A 71 -4.69 3.50 5.30
C LEU A 71 -4.64 4.67 4.32
N ASN A 72 -5.31 4.51 3.18
CA ASN A 72 -5.56 5.58 2.23
C ASN A 72 -7.04 5.98 2.31
N PHE A 73 -7.31 7.14 2.91
CA PHE A 73 -8.65 7.67 3.10
C PHE A 73 -9.35 8.10 1.80
N ARG A 74 -8.59 8.41 0.75
CA ARG A 74 -9.15 8.87 -0.53
C ARG A 74 -9.76 7.71 -1.31
N GLU A 75 -8.97 6.65 -1.44
CA GLU A 75 -9.35 5.45 -2.18
C GLU A 75 -10.06 4.43 -1.27
N ASN A 76 -10.22 4.75 0.02
CA ASN A 76 -10.87 3.91 1.01
C ASN A 76 -10.24 2.52 1.09
N ILE A 77 -8.91 2.41 1.04
CA ILE A 77 -8.18 1.13 1.07
C ILE A 77 -7.30 0.99 2.30
N VAL A 78 -7.19 -0.24 2.79
CA VAL A 78 -6.14 -0.66 3.72
C VAL A 78 -5.30 -1.74 3.05
N PHE A 79 -3.99 -1.60 3.17
CA PHE A 79 -3.02 -2.62 2.77
C PHE A 79 -1.95 -2.76 3.84
N TYR A 80 -1.29 -3.91 3.84
CA TYR A 80 -0.19 -4.20 4.74
C TYR A 80 1.10 -4.38 3.97
N THR A 81 2.21 -4.28 4.69
CA THR A 81 3.53 -4.61 4.18
C THR A 81 4.21 -5.57 5.13
N LYS A 82 5.05 -6.46 4.60
CA LYS A 82 5.96 -7.29 5.40
C LYS A 82 7.39 -7.03 4.95
N ASN A 83 8.24 -6.64 5.89
CA ASN A 83 9.66 -6.36 5.66
C ASN A 83 9.97 -5.37 4.52
N GLY A 84 9.06 -4.41 4.32
CA GLY A 84 9.17 -3.39 3.28
C GLY A 84 8.55 -3.76 1.94
N ILE A 85 7.79 -4.86 1.86
CA ILE A 85 7.13 -5.32 0.62
C ILE A 85 5.62 -5.19 0.81
N ASN A 86 4.96 -4.57 -0.16
CA ASN A 86 3.51 -4.41 -0.18
C ASN A 86 2.83 -5.76 -0.42
N LEU A 87 1.86 -6.13 0.42
CA LEU A 87 1.13 -7.41 0.35
C LEU A 87 -0.18 -7.29 -0.46
N GLY A 88 -0.48 -6.10 -0.98
CA GLY A 88 -1.71 -5.79 -1.70
C GLY A 88 -2.88 -5.43 -0.81
N ILE A 89 -4.02 -5.14 -1.43
CA ILE A 89 -5.19 -4.60 -0.73
C ILE A 89 -5.79 -5.70 0.17
N ALA A 90 -5.89 -5.39 1.46
CA ALA A 90 -6.49 -6.27 2.45
C ALA A 90 -8.01 -6.07 2.54
N CYS A 91 -8.45 -4.81 2.57
CA CYS A 91 -9.86 -4.47 2.72
C CYS A 91 -10.14 -3.04 2.25
N TYR A 92 -11.43 -2.74 2.11
CA TYR A 92 -11.94 -1.41 1.77
C TYR A 92 -12.74 -0.83 2.92
N LEU A 93 -12.62 0.48 3.16
CA LEU A 93 -13.54 1.22 4.00
C LEU A 93 -14.91 1.34 3.32
N ARG A 94 -15.98 1.40 4.13
CA ARG A 94 -17.32 1.65 3.62
C ARG A 94 -17.38 3.02 2.96
N SER A 95 -18.11 3.13 1.85
CA SER A 95 -18.40 4.43 1.24
C SER A 95 -19.09 5.33 2.27
N ASN A 96 -18.56 6.55 2.48
CA ASN A 96 -19.02 7.51 3.49
C ASN A 96 -18.77 7.10 4.95
N PHE A 97 -17.66 6.42 5.23
CA PHE A 97 -17.21 6.17 6.61
C PHE A 97 -17.07 7.50 7.39
N LYS A 98 -17.78 7.62 8.54
CA LYS A 98 -17.80 8.86 9.37
C LYS A 98 -17.22 8.69 10.77
N ASP A 99 -16.85 7.47 11.14
CA ASP A 99 -16.31 7.19 12.46
C ASP A 99 -14.81 7.49 12.56
N ILE A 100 -14.29 7.43 13.78
CA ILE A 100 -12.85 7.54 14.05
C ILE A 100 -12.23 6.14 14.02
N LEU A 101 -11.17 5.98 13.22
CA LEU A 101 -10.34 4.78 13.19
C LEU A 101 -9.14 4.94 14.12
N TYR A 102 -8.82 3.87 14.83
CA TYR A 102 -7.66 3.78 15.69
C TYR A 102 -6.73 2.68 15.16
N PRO A 103 -5.41 2.93 15.06
CA PRO A 103 -4.43 1.87 14.91
C PRO A 103 -4.56 0.90 16.08
N CYS A 104 -4.57 -0.39 15.80
CA CYS A 104 -4.77 -1.42 16.82
C CYS A 104 -3.75 -2.55 16.71
N VAL A 105 -3.38 -3.08 17.88
CA VAL A 105 -2.57 -4.30 18.03
C VAL A 105 -3.28 -5.21 19.02
N GLY A 106 -3.59 -6.42 18.59
CA GLY A 106 -4.20 -7.47 19.40
C GLY A 106 -3.20 -8.58 19.73
N PHE A 107 -3.25 -9.09 20.96
CA PHE A 107 -2.43 -10.21 21.41
C PHE A 107 -3.33 -11.35 21.88
N ARG A 108 -3.02 -12.58 21.48
CA ARG A 108 -3.71 -13.79 21.97
C ARG A 108 -2.87 -14.64 22.92
N SER A 109 -1.55 -14.49 22.91
CA SER A 109 -0.63 -15.33 23.67
C SER A 109 0.23 -14.48 24.60
N GLN A 110 0.51 -15.01 25.79
CA GLN A 110 1.40 -14.34 26.75
C GLN A 110 2.84 -14.31 26.23
N GLY A 111 3.61 -13.31 26.67
CA GLY A 111 5.05 -13.20 26.37
C GLY A 111 5.41 -12.53 25.03
N GLY A 112 4.42 -12.19 24.20
CA GLY A 112 4.65 -11.40 22.98
C GLY A 112 4.85 -9.92 23.28
N SER A 113 5.72 -9.26 22.50
CA SER A 113 5.91 -7.81 22.52
C SER A 113 6.04 -7.26 21.11
N VAL A 114 5.51 -6.06 20.87
CA VAL A 114 5.74 -5.32 19.63
C VAL A 114 6.33 -3.94 19.93
N LYS A 115 7.17 -3.44 19.03
CA LYS A 115 7.56 -2.03 18.97
C LYS A 115 6.74 -1.37 17.87
N VAL A 116 6.08 -0.25 18.18
CA VAL A 116 5.28 0.50 17.21
C VAL A 116 6.01 1.76 16.78
N ASN A 117 6.04 2.02 15.48
CA ASN A 117 6.55 3.26 14.89
C ASN A 117 5.39 4.03 14.25
N PHE A 118 5.04 5.19 14.82
CA PHE A 118 4.04 6.11 14.27
C PHE A 118 4.65 7.28 13.49
N GLY A 119 5.91 7.15 13.06
CA GLY A 119 6.63 8.17 12.26
C GLY A 119 7.86 8.79 12.94
N ASN A 120 8.28 8.26 14.10
CA ASN A 120 9.50 8.73 14.79
C ASN A 120 10.78 8.16 14.18
N GLU A 121 10.67 7.08 13.41
CA GLU A 121 11.76 6.46 12.64
C GLU A 121 11.32 6.31 11.18
N ASN A 122 12.26 6.20 10.25
CA ASN A 122 11.94 5.93 8.85
C ASN A 122 11.17 4.61 8.71
N PHE A 123 10.09 4.62 7.93
CA PHE A 123 9.33 3.41 7.64
C PHE A 123 10.13 2.46 6.73
N LYS A 124 9.95 1.15 6.94
CA LYS A 124 10.61 0.11 6.15
C LYS A 124 10.08 0.05 4.71
N TYR A 125 8.79 0.30 4.53
CA TYR A 125 8.15 0.49 3.23
C TYR A 125 8.00 1.99 2.97
N SER A 126 8.33 2.40 1.75
CA SER A 126 8.05 3.72 1.21
C SER A 126 7.57 3.54 -0.22
N ALA A 127 6.46 4.19 -0.57
CA ALA A 127 5.96 4.21 -1.95
C ALA A 127 6.92 4.97 -2.91
N MET A 128 7.91 5.69 -2.36
CA MET A 128 9.03 6.28 -3.10
C MET A 128 10.36 5.74 -2.59
N THR A 129 11.24 5.25 -3.47
CA THR A 129 12.64 4.97 -3.15
C THR A 129 13.54 6.16 -3.52
N ASN A 130 14.68 6.32 -2.85
CA ASN A 130 15.66 7.36 -3.21
C ASN A 130 16.23 7.19 -4.63
N GLU A 131 16.21 5.99 -5.19
CA GLU A 131 16.57 5.75 -6.60
C GLU A 131 15.54 6.35 -7.57
N ASP A 132 14.26 6.39 -7.19
CA ASP A 132 13.19 7.01 -7.98
C ASP A 132 13.29 8.55 -8.04
N ILE A 133 14.12 9.15 -7.18
CA ILE A 133 14.38 10.58 -7.12
C ILE A 133 15.66 10.93 -7.91
N ASN A 134 16.64 10.02 -7.96
CA ASN A 134 18.03 10.41 -8.22
C ASN A 134 18.65 9.86 -9.51
N LYS A 135 17.87 9.28 -10.45
CA LYS A 135 18.50 8.67 -11.65
C LYS A 135 18.11 9.19 -13.04
N GLN A 136 17.12 10.07 -13.23
CA GLN A 136 16.90 10.63 -14.58
C GLN A 136 16.06 11.90 -14.69
N SER A 137 16.06 12.78 -13.68
CA SER A 137 15.27 14.02 -13.75
C SER A 137 16.14 15.23 -13.47
N LYS A 138 17.12 15.45 -14.35
CA LYS A 138 17.85 16.73 -14.48
C LYS A 138 17.14 17.69 -15.45
N ASN A 139 15.83 17.60 -15.59
CA ASN A 139 15.02 18.54 -16.37
C ASN A 139 14.20 19.45 -15.43
N ALA A 140 14.69 20.68 -15.32
CA ALA A 140 14.08 22.00 -15.08
C ALA A 140 12.97 22.24 -14.03
N LEU A 141 12.23 21.26 -13.50
CA LEU A 141 11.14 21.52 -12.53
C LEU A 141 11.46 21.11 -11.09
N ILE A 142 12.48 20.26 -10.89
CA ILE A 142 12.79 19.68 -9.58
C ILE A 142 13.78 20.54 -8.76
N LEU A 143 14.62 21.35 -9.41
CA LEU A 143 15.64 22.17 -8.72
C LEU A 143 15.07 23.32 -7.87
N GLU A 144 13.85 23.79 -8.16
CA GLU A 144 13.22 24.88 -7.40
C GLU A 144 12.65 24.42 -6.04
N TYR A 145 12.41 23.12 -5.86
CA TYR A 145 11.59 22.61 -4.75
C TYR A 145 12.30 21.63 -3.81
N GLN A 146 13.62 21.44 -3.96
CA GLN A 146 14.37 20.40 -3.23
C GLN A 146 14.76 20.72 -1.77
N GLU A 147 14.52 21.92 -1.23
CA GLU A 147 14.95 22.26 0.14
C GLU A 147 13.88 22.15 1.24
N LYS A 148 12.63 21.76 0.94
CA LYS A 148 11.54 21.70 1.94
C LYS A 148 10.96 20.30 2.17
N VAL A 149 11.82 19.29 2.24
CA VAL A 149 11.42 17.91 2.59
C VAL A 149 11.50 17.69 4.10
N TYR A 150 10.53 18.25 4.85
CA TYR A 150 10.00 17.73 6.12
C TYR A 150 9.06 18.78 6.74
N PHE A 151 7.84 18.96 6.21
CA PHE A 151 6.68 19.46 6.97
C PHE A 151 5.45 19.53 6.04
N ILE A 152 4.27 19.19 6.56
CA ILE A 152 2.93 19.47 6.00
C ILE A 152 2.36 18.39 5.04
N VAL A 153 1.76 17.36 5.64
CA VAL A 153 0.94 16.32 4.97
C VAL A 153 -0.21 16.89 4.12
N SER A 154 -0.65 18.14 4.38
CA SER A 154 -1.72 18.83 3.64
C SER A 154 -1.23 19.60 2.39
N GLU A 155 -0.03 20.21 2.43
CA GLU A 155 0.51 20.97 1.30
C GLU A 155 1.11 20.05 0.23
N TYR A 156 1.64 18.90 0.66
CA TYR A 156 2.16 17.88 -0.25
C TYR A 156 1.05 17.30 -1.16
N GLU A 157 -0.16 17.14 -0.64
CA GLU A 157 -1.28 16.63 -1.43
C GLU A 157 -1.73 17.63 -2.52
N ASN A 158 -1.87 18.90 -2.16
CA ASN A 158 -2.20 19.95 -3.13
C ASN A 158 -1.14 20.07 -4.22
N MET A 159 0.13 19.90 -3.85
CA MET A 159 1.23 19.84 -4.80
C MET A 159 1.07 18.66 -5.77
N LEU A 160 0.83 17.44 -5.28
CA LEU A 160 0.65 16.26 -6.13
C LEU A 160 -0.52 16.40 -7.11
N VAL A 161 -1.66 16.95 -6.65
CA VAL A 161 -2.83 17.21 -7.49
C VAL A 161 -2.49 18.22 -8.60
N SER A 162 -1.85 19.34 -8.24
CA SER A 162 -1.42 20.36 -9.21
C SER A 162 -0.44 19.79 -10.25
N LEU A 163 0.50 18.95 -9.83
CA LEU A 163 1.41 18.26 -10.74
C LEU A 163 0.65 17.39 -11.73
N ILE A 164 -0.29 16.58 -11.26
CA ILE A 164 -1.11 15.72 -12.14
C ILE A 164 -1.91 16.54 -13.15
N ASP A 165 -2.47 17.68 -12.74
CA ASP A 165 -3.22 18.56 -13.64
C ASP A 165 -2.31 19.14 -14.74
N ASN A 166 -1.09 19.53 -14.38
CA ASN A 166 -0.10 20.02 -15.35
C ASN A 166 0.33 18.92 -16.34
N LEU A 167 0.63 17.72 -15.84
CA LEU A 167 0.97 16.57 -16.69
C LEU A 167 -0.19 16.19 -17.61
N THR A 168 -1.43 16.31 -17.12
CA THR A 168 -2.63 16.02 -17.91
C THR A 168 -2.78 16.99 -19.08
N LYS A 169 -2.64 18.30 -18.83
CA LYS A 169 -2.63 19.32 -19.89
C LYS A 169 -1.48 19.15 -20.88
N SER A 170 -0.34 18.65 -20.41
CA SER A 170 0.82 18.31 -21.26
C SER A 170 0.48 17.14 -22.19
N LEU A 171 -0.07 16.06 -21.63
CA LEU A 171 -0.48 14.85 -22.36
C LEU A 171 -1.67 15.06 -23.30
N GLU A 172 -2.49 16.10 -23.09
CA GLU A 172 -3.49 16.53 -24.09
C GLU A 172 -2.82 17.04 -25.38
N LYS A 173 -1.66 17.68 -25.28
CA LYS A 173 -0.89 18.21 -26.42
C LYS A 173 0.04 17.16 -27.03
N GLU A 174 0.69 16.38 -26.18
CA GLU A 174 1.64 15.32 -26.57
C GLU A 174 1.26 13.98 -25.94
N PRO A 175 0.26 13.27 -26.49
CA PRO A 175 -0.33 12.12 -25.81
C PRO A 175 0.63 10.95 -25.58
N ASN A 176 1.67 10.82 -26.40
CA ASN A 176 2.63 9.72 -26.33
C ASN A 176 3.96 10.14 -25.67
N ASN A 177 4.00 11.25 -24.94
CA ASN A 177 5.19 11.65 -24.20
C ASN A 177 5.48 10.64 -23.07
N THR A 178 6.49 9.81 -23.25
CA THR A 178 6.79 8.68 -22.36
C THR A 178 7.26 9.14 -20.98
N PHE A 179 7.93 10.27 -20.90
CA PHE A 179 8.33 10.89 -19.63
C PHE A 179 7.11 11.30 -18.82
N GLU A 180 6.18 12.05 -19.42
CA GLU A 180 4.97 12.52 -18.77
C GLU A 180 4.06 11.35 -18.32
N LEU A 181 3.89 10.33 -19.16
CA LEU A 181 3.17 9.10 -18.81
C LEU A 181 3.82 8.37 -17.63
N SER A 182 5.15 8.24 -17.64
CA SER A 182 5.88 7.58 -16.55
C SER A 182 5.69 8.31 -15.23
N TYR A 183 5.75 9.64 -15.26
CA TYR A 183 5.70 10.47 -14.07
C TYR A 183 4.28 10.54 -13.53
N ARG A 184 3.27 10.76 -14.38
CA ARG A 184 1.86 10.77 -13.96
C ARG A 184 1.40 9.41 -13.44
N GLY A 185 1.81 8.32 -14.10
CA GLY A 185 1.55 6.96 -13.63
C GLY A 185 2.15 6.70 -12.23
N LYS A 186 3.38 7.15 -11.99
CA LYS A 186 4.01 7.08 -10.66
C LYS A 186 3.27 7.92 -9.61
N LEU A 187 2.87 9.15 -9.93
CA LEU A 187 2.11 10.00 -9.01
C LEU A 187 0.74 9.39 -8.67
N TYR A 188 0.04 8.84 -9.67
CA TYR A 188 -1.20 8.11 -9.43
C TYR A 188 -1.00 6.90 -8.53
N PHE A 189 0.08 6.13 -8.71
CA PHE A 189 0.42 5.01 -7.82
C PHE A 189 0.59 5.47 -6.37
N ILE A 190 1.33 6.56 -6.15
CA ILE A 190 1.55 7.13 -4.81
C ILE A 190 0.26 7.60 -4.16
N MET A 191 -0.65 8.17 -4.96
CA MET A 191 -1.97 8.58 -4.48
C MET A 191 -2.95 7.40 -4.26
N GLY A 192 -2.56 6.18 -4.62
CA GLY A 192 -3.41 4.99 -4.59
C GLY A 192 -4.39 4.89 -5.76
N LYS A 193 -4.33 5.79 -6.74
CA LYS A 193 -5.15 5.80 -7.95
C LYS A 193 -4.66 4.74 -8.94
N TYR A 194 -4.72 3.47 -8.54
CA TYR A 194 -4.06 2.38 -9.24
C TYR A 194 -4.59 2.13 -10.64
N ASP A 195 -5.89 2.33 -10.89
CA ASP A 195 -6.45 2.18 -12.24
C ASP A 195 -5.90 3.24 -13.20
N ALA A 196 -5.87 4.50 -12.78
CA ALA A 196 -5.29 5.59 -13.57
C ALA A 196 -3.78 5.40 -13.79
N ALA A 197 -3.06 4.95 -12.75
CA ALA A 197 -1.66 4.59 -12.86
C ALA A 197 -1.46 3.45 -13.87
N PHE A 198 -2.26 2.40 -13.78
CA PHE A 198 -2.21 1.24 -14.65
C PHE A 198 -2.43 1.62 -16.12
N GLU A 199 -3.35 2.53 -16.41
CA GLU A 199 -3.62 3.02 -17.76
C GLU A 199 -2.39 3.72 -18.36
N ASP A 200 -1.83 4.69 -17.65
CA ASP A 200 -0.65 5.44 -18.11
C ASP A 200 0.57 4.52 -18.30
N LEU A 201 0.83 3.63 -17.35
CA LEU A 201 1.97 2.70 -17.40
C LEU A 201 1.78 1.66 -18.51
N THR A 202 0.55 1.23 -18.77
CA THR A 202 0.23 0.34 -19.89
C THR A 202 0.42 1.04 -21.22
N ARG A 203 0.01 2.30 -21.34
CA ARG A 203 0.27 3.10 -22.54
C ARG A 203 1.76 3.30 -22.77
N LEU A 204 2.51 3.61 -21.71
CA LEU A 204 3.96 3.72 -21.75
C LEU A 204 4.61 2.41 -22.25
N LEU A 205 4.22 1.25 -21.72
CA LEU A 205 4.74 -0.05 -22.16
C LEU A 205 4.36 -0.45 -23.58
N LYS A 206 3.34 0.17 -24.19
CA LYS A 206 3.07 0.01 -25.62
C LYS A 206 4.09 0.77 -26.48
N ILE A 207 4.68 1.85 -25.97
CA ILE A 207 5.65 2.69 -26.67
C ILE A 207 7.09 2.22 -26.38
N GLU A 208 7.38 1.96 -25.11
CA GLU A 208 8.67 1.50 -24.61
C GLU A 208 8.48 0.18 -23.80
N PRO A 209 8.48 -0.99 -24.48
CA PRO A 209 8.17 -2.27 -23.84
C PRO A 209 9.08 -2.68 -22.67
N ASP A 210 10.31 -2.17 -22.66
CA ASP A 210 11.33 -2.46 -21.65
C ASP A 210 11.53 -1.32 -20.63
N ASN A 211 10.63 -0.34 -20.59
CA ASN A 211 10.72 0.77 -19.65
C ASN A 211 10.65 0.27 -18.20
N THR A 212 11.78 0.35 -17.49
CA THR A 212 11.92 -0.25 -16.15
C THR A 212 11.03 0.40 -15.08
N ILE A 213 10.67 1.68 -15.25
CA ILE A 213 9.74 2.38 -14.34
C ILE A 213 8.34 1.81 -14.56
N ALA A 214 7.90 1.71 -15.81
CA ALA A 214 6.58 1.21 -16.13
C ALA A 214 6.40 -0.27 -15.74
N LEU A 215 7.39 -1.12 -16.02
CA LEU A 215 7.41 -2.52 -15.59
C LEU A 215 7.35 -2.64 -14.06
N ARG A 216 8.12 -1.82 -13.32
CA ARG A 216 8.10 -1.82 -11.86
C ARG A 216 6.72 -1.47 -11.31
N TYR A 217 6.22 -0.27 -11.63
CA TYR A 217 5.00 0.22 -11.01
C TYR A 217 3.77 -0.54 -11.49
N ARG A 218 3.71 -0.97 -12.76
CA ARG A 218 2.60 -1.81 -13.23
C ARG A 218 2.64 -3.21 -12.63
N GLY A 219 3.84 -3.78 -12.50
CA GLY A 219 4.05 -5.05 -11.79
C GLY A 219 3.58 -4.96 -10.34
N GLU A 220 3.91 -3.88 -9.63
CA GLU A 220 3.47 -3.64 -8.26
C GLU A 220 1.95 -3.41 -8.17
N ILE A 221 1.35 -2.63 -9.08
CA ILE A 221 -0.11 -2.45 -9.14
C ILE A 221 -0.82 -3.78 -9.35
N ASN A 222 -0.36 -4.59 -10.30
CA ASN A 222 -0.91 -5.92 -10.54
C ASN A 222 -0.80 -6.80 -9.30
N PHE A 223 0.35 -6.76 -8.61
CA PHE A 223 0.52 -7.46 -7.34
C PHE A 223 -0.50 -6.98 -6.30
N MET A 224 -0.66 -5.68 -6.15
CA MET A 224 -1.58 -5.07 -5.20
C MET A 224 -3.04 -5.42 -5.47
N MET A 225 -3.40 -5.55 -6.75
CA MET A 225 -4.70 -5.98 -7.24
C MET A 225 -4.88 -7.51 -7.25
N LYS A 226 -3.92 -8.28 -6.71
CA LYS A 226 -3.91 -9.75 -6.70
C LYS A 226 -3.88 -10.40 -8.10
N ARG A 227 -3.45 -9.64 -9.11
CA ARG A 227 -3.18 -10.09 -10.49
C ARG A 227 -1.75 -10.60 -10.59
N TYR A 228 -1.47 -11.70 -9.86
CA TYR A 228 -0.10 -12.16 -9.65
C TYR A 228 0.58 -12.61 -10.94
N HIS A 229 -0.14 -13.25 -11.86
CA HIS A 229 0.42 -13.71 -13.13
C HIS A 229 0.93 -12.53 -13.97
N GLU A 230 0.12 -11.49 -14.11
CA GLU A 230 0.46 -10.26 -14.83
C GLU A 230 1.58 -9.49 -14.12
N SER A 231 1.56 -9.47 -12.79
CA SER A 231 2.65 -8.91 -11.99
C SER A 231 3.97 -9.59 -12.33
N PHE A 232 4.03 -10.92 -12.23
CA PHE A 232 5.26 -11.67 -12.50
C PHE A 232 5.75 -11.50 -13.93
N ALA A 233 4.86 -11.42 -14.92
CA ALA A 233 5.26 -11.16 -16.29
C ALA A 233 6.02 -9.83 -16.44
N ASP A 234 5.60 -8.78 -15.73
CA ASP A 234 6.30 -7.49 -15.72
C ASP A 234 7.61 -7.55 -14.92
N LEU A 235 7.61 -8.22 -13.77
CA LEU A 235 8.78 -8.36 -12.91
C LEU A 235 9.89 -9.19 -13.56
N GLU A 236 9.56 -10.24 -14.32
CA GLU A 236 10.52 -11.02 -15.09
C GLU A 236 11.21 -10.18 -16.16
N LYS A 237 10.44 -9.32 -16.86
CA LYS A 237 11.02 -8.37 -17.83
C LYS A 237 11.92 -7.36 -17.13
N LEU A 238 11.49 -6.83 -15.98
CA LEU A 238 12.29 -5.90 -15.18
C LEU A 238 13.63 -6.54 -14.76
N LEU A 239 13.63 -7.80 -14.31
CA LEU A 239 14.85 -8.51 -13.91
C LEU A 239 15.82 -8.78 -15.06
N ARG A 240 15.36 -8.91 -16.31
CA ARG A 240 16.28 -9.01 -17.46
C ARG A 240 17.15 -7.75 -17.60
N ASN A 241 16.59 -6.58 -17.32
CA ASN A 241 17.29 -5.30 -17.38
C ASN A 241 17.99 -4.92 -16.07
N LYS A 242 17.43 -5.33 -14.91
CA LYS A 242 17.98 -5.11 -13.57
C LYS A 242 18.05 -6.42 -12.78
N PRO A 243 19.05 -7.30 -13.04
CA PRO A 243 19.12 -8.63 -12.41
C PRO A 243 19.28 -8.63 -10.89
N ASN A 244 19.67 -7.49 -10.31
CA ASN A 244 19.92 -7.31 -8.88
C ASN A 244 18.89 -6.44 -8.18
N ASP A 245 17.69 -6.33 -8.77
CA ASP A 245 16.60 -5.59 -8.16
C ASP A 245 16.16 -6.26 -6.84
N VAL A 246 16.55 -5.65 -5.72
CA VAL A 246 16.36 -6.22 -4.37
C VAL A 246 14.88 -6.40 -4.05
N TRP A 247 14.04 -5.44 -4.45
CA TRP A 247 12.62 -5.50 -4.18
C TRP A 247 11.97 -6.66 -4.94
N VAL A 248 12.27 -6.80 -6.23
CA VAL A 248 11.70 -7.87 -7.05
C VAL A 248 12.12 -9.25 -6.54
N LYS A 249 13.39 -9.45 -6.17
CA LYS A 249 13.87 -10.72 -5.60
C LYS A 249 13.07 -11.11 -4.35
N LYS A 250 12.82 -10.15 -3.46
CA LYS A 250 12.01 -10.38 -2.26
C LYS A 250 10.55 -10.69 -2.56
N VAL A 251 9.95 -10.05 -3.57
CA VAL A 251 8.58 -10.38 -4.02
C VAL A 251 8.50 -11.83 -4.50
N TYR A 252 9.50 -12.33 -5.23
CA TYR A 252 9.53 -13.74 -5.64
C TYR A 252 9.67 -14.72 -4.47
N GLU A 253 10.47 -14.38 -3.45
CA GLU A 253 10.62 -15.21 -2.25
C GLU A 253 9.29 -15.35 -1.51
N LEU A 254 8.56 -14.25 -1.32
CA LEU A 254 7.27 -14.23 -0.60
C LEU A 254 6.13 -15.02 -1.26
N VAL A 255 6.19 -15.24 -2.57
CA VAL A 255 5.13 -15.96 -3.30
C VAL A 255 5.49 -17.42 -3.56
N ARG A 256 6.76 -17.77 -3.43
CA ARG A 256 7.25 -19.15 -3.55
C ARG A 256 7.35 -19.87 -2.20
N GLY A 257 7.36 -19.13 -1.09
CA GLY A 257 7.27 -19.64 0.28
C GLY A 257 5.83 -19.98 0.68
#